data_AF-A0A942PT46-F1
#
_entry.id   AF-A0A942PT46-F1
#
_cell.length_a   1.000
_cell.length_b   1.000
_cell.length_c   1.000
_cell.angle_alpha   90.00
_cell.angle_beta   90.00
_cell.angle_gamma   90.00
#
_symmetry.space_group_name_H-M   'P 1'
#
loop_
_entity.id
_entity.type
_entity.pdbx_description
1 polymer ?
#
loop_
_entity_poly.entity_id
_entity_poly.type
_entity_poly.pdbx_seq_one_letter_code
_entity_poly.pdbx_strand_id
1 'polypeptide(L)' 'MNKAEKKNWTLHEGVQMDAATAAEVAKIACALQSLSVYATLAYENEDAPADLQPLVNEGLEAMHKIFVW' A
#
# COMPACT_ATOMS: atom_id res chain seq x y z
N MET A 1 -27.66 -8.93 7.82
CA MET A 1 -26.33 -8.28 7.82
C MET A 1 -25.31 -9.32 7.42
N ASN A 2 -24.77 -9.24 6.20
CA ASN A 2 -23.74 -10.17 5.72
C ASN A 2 -22.42 -9.85 6.44
N LYS A 3 -21.87 -10.82 7.18
CA LYS A 3 -20.50 -10.73 7.71
C LYS A 3 -19.56 -10.69 6.50
N ALA A 4 -18.88 -9.57 6.28
CA ALA A 4 -17.73 -9.56 5.38
C ALA A 4 -16.74 -10.62 5.88
N GLU A 5 -16.45 -11.63 5.06
CA GLU A 5 -15.45 -12.64 5.38
C GLU A 5 -14.12 -11.94 5.68
N LYS A 6 -13.55 -12.22 6.86
CA LYS A 6 -12.20 -11.72 7.21
C LYS A 6 -11.21 -12.43 6.29
N LYS A 7 -10.87 -11.80 5.18
CA LYS A 7 -9.74 -12.22 4.35
C LYS A 7 -8.47 -11.92 5.13
N ASN A 8 -7.81 -12.97 5.61
CA ASN A 8 -6.54 -12.84 6.32
C ASN A 8 -5.42 -12.88 5.28
N TRP A 9 -4.75 -11.75 5.09
CA TRP A 9 -3.56 -11.72 4.27
C TRP A 9 -2.47 -12.59 4.90
N THR A 10 -1.81 -13.39 4.07
CA THR A 10 -0.69 -14.24 4.48
C THR A 10 0.55 -13.88 3.67
N LEU A 11 1.73 -14.15 4.20
CA LEU A 11 2.96 -13.98 3.43
C LEU A 11 3.01 -15.03 2.32
N HIS A 12 3.57 -14.66 1.18
CA HIS A 12 3.94 -15.65 0.16
C HIS A 12 4.92 -16.68 0.74
N GLU A 13 4.85 -17.91 0.23
CA GLU A 13 5.75 -18.98 0.64
C GLU A 13 7.22 -18.58 0.44
N GLY A 14 8.05 -18.85 1.45
CA GLY A 14 9.48 -18.53 1.42
C GLY A 14 9.82 -17.07 1.70
N VAL A 15 8.84 -16.15 1.81
CA VAL A 15 9.10 -14.77 2.21
C VAL A 15 9.51 -14.70 3.68
N GLN A 16 10.73 -14.24 3.93
CA GLN A 16 11.27 -13.94 5.26
C GLN A 16 11.21 -12.43 5.50
N MET A 17 10.95 -12.02 6.75
CA MET A 17 10.95 -10.60 7.14
C MET A 17 12.39 -10.11 7.39
N ASP A 18 13.21 -10.14 6.35
CA ASP A 18 14.55 -9.58 6.36
C ASP A 18 14.53 -8.07 6.04
N ALA A 19 15.72 -7.46 5.97
CA ALA A 19 15.83 -6.03 5.69
C ALA A 19 15.25 -5.62 4.31
N ALA A 20 15.29 -6.51 3.32
CA ALA A 20 14.75 -6.22 1.99
C ALA A 20 13.21 -6.26 2.00
N THR A 21 12.62 -7.26 2.63
CA THR A 21 11.16 -7.33 2.84
C THR A 21 10.67 -6.15 3.69
N ALA A 22 11.41 -5.77 4.73
CA ALA A 22 11.10 -4.59 5.54
C ALA A 22 11.12 -3.29 4.71
N ALA A 23 12.04 -3.17 3.74
CA ALA A 23 12.06 -2.04 2.83
C ALA A 23 10.83 -2.02 1.90
N GLU A 24 10.37 -3.19 1.42
CA GLU A 24 9.12 -3.28 0.66
C GLU A 24 7.90 -2.92 1.52
N VAL A 25 7.85 -3.34 2.80
CA VAL A 25 6.81 -2.89 3.75
C VAL A 25 6.85 -1.37 3.96
N ALA A 26 8.02 -0.76 4.02
CA ALA A 26 8.16 0.68 4.12
C ALA A 26 7.61 1.42 2.88
N LYS A 27 7.79 0.86 1.67
CA LYS A 27 7.17 1.39 0.44
C LYS A 27 5.65 1.34 0.51
N ILE A 28 5.08 0.22 0.98
CA ILE A 28 3.64 0.09 1.20
C ILE A 28 3.13 1.18 2.17
N ALA A 29 3.81 1.37 3.30
CA ALA A 29 3.43 2.39 4.29
C ALA A 29 3.50 3.81 3.70
N CYS A 30 4.56 4.10 2.93
CA CYS A 30 4.74 5.38 2.26
C CYS A 30 3.63 5.66 1.23
N ALA A 31 3.28 4.67 0.41
CA ALA A 31 2.16 4.74 -0.53
C ALA A 31 0.82 5.04 0.16
N LEU A 32 0.53 4.38 1.27
CA LEU A 32 -0.70 4.62 2.04
C LEU A 32 -0.74 6.03 2.64
N GLN A 33 0.39 6.53 3.14
CA GLN A 33 0.50 7.90 3.63
C GLN A 33 0.27 8.90 2.49
N SER A 34 0.85 8.67 1.32
CA SER A 34 0.64 9.48 0.11
C SER A 34 -0.81 9.47 -0.36
N LEU A 35 -1.49 8.32 -0.31
CA LEU A 35 -2.91 8.24 -0.62
C LEU A 35 -3.77 9.03 0.38
N SER A 36 -3.41 9.00 1.67
CA SER A 36 -4.08 9.82 2.68
C SER A 36 -3.91 11.31 2.41
N VAL A 37 -2.70 11.74 2.03
CA VAL A 37 -2.44 13.14 1.63
C VAL A 37 -3.22 13.50 0.37
N TYR A 38 -3.26 12.62 -0.63
CA TYR A 38 -4.09 12.80 -1.82
C TYR A 38 -5.55 13.00 -1.46
N ALA A 39 -6.12 12.14 -0.60
CA ALA A 39 -7.52 12.25 -0.21
C ALA A 39 -7.79 13.61 0.46
N THR A 40 -6.93 14.04 1.39
CA THR A 40 -7.04 15.37 2.01
C THR A 40 -6.93 16.50 0.99
N LEU A 41 -5.94 16.46 0.09
CA LEU A 41 -5.75 17.48 -0.94
C LEU A 41 -6.89 17.52 -1.95
N ALA A 42 -7.36 16.39 -2.45
CA ALA A 42 -8.49 16.32 -3.40
C ALA A 42 -9.82 16.78 -2.76
N TYR A 43 -9.97 16.63 -1.45
CA TYR A 43 -11.09 17.23 -0.72
C TYR A 43 -10.97 18.75 -0.58
N GLU A 44 -9.76 19.32 -0.68
CA GLU A 44 -9.45 20.73 -0.40
C GLU A 44 -9.03 21.55 -1.65
N ASN A 45 -8.58 20.93 -2.74
CA ASN A 45 -8.06 21.56 -3.98
C ASN A 45 -8.19 20.63 -5.20
N GLU A 46 -8.41 21.21 -6.40
CA GLU A 46 -8.59 20.46 -7.67
C GLU A 46 -7.29 19.88 -8.26
N ASP A 47 -6.11 20.37 -7.84
CA ASP A 47 -4.81 19.94 -8.38
C ASP A 47 -4.06 19.01 -7.40
N ALA A 48 -4.20 17.71 -7.61
CA ALA A 48 -3.43 16.71 -6.87
C ALA A 48 -1.96 16.63 -7.36
N PRO A 49 -0.99 16.45 -6.46
CA PRO A 49 0.42 16.33 -6.85
C PRO A 49 0.71 15.13 -7.75
N ALA A 50 1.40 15.39 -8.87
CA ALA A 50 1.72 14.38 -9.90
C ALA A 50 2.53 13.18 -9.39
N ASP A 51 3.35 13.37 -8.35
CA ASP A 51 4.25 12.34 -7.83
C ASP A 51 3.57 11.33 -6.89
N LEU A 52 2.31 11.59 -6.48
CA LEU A 52 1.57 10.70 -5.57
C LEU A 52 1.15 9.40 -6.26
N GLN A 53 0.74 9.47 -7.52
CA GLN A 53 0.24 8.30 -8.25
C GLN A 53 1.33 7.24 -8.52
N PRO A 54 2.56 7.60 -8.95
CA PRO A 54 3.67 6.66 -9.03
C PRO A 54 3.97 6.00 -7.69
N LEU A 55 4.01 6.76 -6.59
CA LEU A 55 4.33 6.25 -5.26
C LEU A 55 3.26 5.26 -4.74
N VAL A 56 1.98 5.53 -5.01
CA VAL A 56 0.90 4.58 -4.68
C VAL A 56 1.05 3.28 -5.45
N ASN A 57 1.35 3.35 -6.75
CA ASN A 57 1.55 2.17 -7.59
C ASN A 57 2.74 1.32 -7.10
N GLU A 58 3.85 1.94 -6.71
CA GLU A 58 5.01 1.24 -6.14
C GLU A 58 4.65 0.48 -4.85
N GLY A 59 3.85 1.09 -3.97
CA GLY A 59 3.37 0.42 -2.77
C GLY A 59 2.43 -0.75 -3.08
N LEU A 60 1.56 -0.62 -4.07
CA LEU A 60 0.69 -1.72 -4.49
C LEU A 60 1.50 -2.90 -5.04
N GLU A 61 2.50 -2.64 -5.88
CA GLU A 61 3.41 -3.67 -6.37
C GLU A 61 4.20 -4.33 -5.25
N ALA A 62 4.70 -3.56 -4.28
CA ALA A 62 5.38 -4.09 -3.10
C ALA A 62 4.46 -5.00 -2.27
N MET A 63 3.18 -4.64 -2.14
CA MET A 63 2.18 -5.46 -1.43
C MET A 63 1.99 -6.83 -2.10
N HIS A 64 1.90 -6.86 -3.42
CA HIS A 64 1.76 -8.10 -4.19
C HIS A 64 2.98 -9.02 -4.14
N LYS A 65 4.18 -8.48 -3.86
CA LYS A 65 5.39 -9.30 -3.68
C LYS A 65 5.42 -9.98 -2.32
N ILE A 66 4.86 -9.34 -1.30
CA ILE A 66 4.96 -9.79 0.09
C ILE A 66 3.76 -10.66 0.47
N PHE A 67 2.54 -10.28 0.08
CA PHE A 67 1.31 -10.86 0.61
C PHE A 67 0.40 -11.46 -0.47
N VAL A 68 -0.26 -12.55 -0.09
CA VAL A 68 -1.34 -13.23 -0.84
C VAL A 68 -2.64 -13.23 -0.02
N TRP A 69 -3.78 -13.29 -0.73
CA TRP A 69 -5.12 -13.33 -0.16
C TRP A 69 -5.64 -14.75 0.05
#